data_AF-A0AAC9IR52-F1
#
_entry.id   AF-A0AAC9IR52-F1
#
_cell.length_a   1.000
_cell.length_b   1.000
_cell.length_c   1.000
_cell.angle_alpha   90.00
_cell.angle_beta   90.00
_cell.angle_gamma   90.00
#
_symmetry.space_group_name_H-M   'P 1'
#
loop_
_entity.id
_entity.type
_entity.pdbx_description
1 polymer ?
#
loop_
_entity_poly.entity_id
_entity_poly.type
_entity_poly.pdbx_seq_one_letter_code
_entity_poly.pdbx_strand_id
1 'polypeptide(L)'
;MAKILLRLEFDNIYPDEEKKDILEYLKLVSKFCLENFIGFFNVNPTINYDNFFSNSEIKYDVIKRVNKYCRVNNIEDKPVVISPEASLKISEFILANKDLLITNKELEEDIDRDEINLFKSFLSINEIINKRGKLNLEFTEENIDKIAEIFLSLKFSTSDLGLYDDNDFELLELAYTTSYKFEKLIDFLSEKVDYNYLVDDLCNYFKQTDIHILKKQVDFLIIQVLRFTQHNSYKFKVIDPRTIDFLDSLIGDEIIEDKDFIHLRNYPLYRMGNGIYTIINTFFVLDKFTKSIKFLLKDSFNRKNNLDTNDRGFFNFYNKEFSENYLMKNLLDSIFYKKHFVKQEEVNTDENQPDYYFRHNKDLFIFEYKDVLIAKDVKVSGDVEQILQTLEGKFLKTPKTKKRIGIGQLISHIEFISSNKFVYDTQINDNKFYTIYPILLLSDRTLEMLGVNHILNNWFIENLEIDNKHFSIKNLVIINIDTLIFYEQYLKQRNYNFKDMLDTHIKKMKMDTKGYGRNQSEYEANVEKKISTKLAPFSYRFNKKMFDPKLFINSFSYLVNENNSNF
;
A
#
# COMPACT_ATOMS: atom_id res chain seq x y z
N MET A 1 14.70 -2.88 5.60
CA MET A 1 14.61 -4.33 5.42
C MET A 1 13.54 -4.84 6.36
N ALA A 2 12.49 -5.45 5.82
CA ALA A 2 11.42 -5.99 6.64
C ALA A 2 11.95 -7.18 7.46
N LYS A 3 12.21 -6.93 8.75
CA LYS A 3 12.55 -7.96 9.73
C LYS A 3 11.28 -8.58 10.31
N ILE A 4 11.38 -9.84 10.71
CA ILE A 4 10.40 -10.42 11.63
C ILE A 4 10.67 -9.78 12.99
N LEU A 5 9.83 -8.82 13.37
CA LEU A 5 10.01 -8.04 14.59
C LEU A 5 9.39 -8.80 15.76
N LEU A 6 10.19 -9.07 16.79
CA LEU A 6 9.66 -9.57 18.05
C LEU A 6 8.78 -8.49 18.69
N ARG A 7 7.48 -8.77 18.82
CA ARG A 7 6.52 -7.88 19.45
C ARG A 7 6.27 -8.33 20.89
N LEU A 8 6.57 -7.47 21.86
CA LEU A 8 6.50 -7.82 23.29
C LEU A 8 5.07 -7.77 23.83
N GLU A 9 4.78 -8.72 24.70
CA GLU A 9 3.51 -8.94 25.39
C GLU A 9 3.57 -8.49 26.85
N PHE A 10 2.43 -8.47 27.53
CA PHE A 10 2.31 -7.98 28.91
C PHE A 10 3.27 -8.69 29.87
N ASP A 11 3.23 -10.02 29.87
CA ASP A 11 4.01 -10.86 30.76
C ASP A 11 5.53 -10.79 30.47
N ASN A 12 5.94 -10.27 29.32
CA ASN A 12 7.36 -10.07 29.02
C ASN A 12 7.97 -8.94 29.86
N ILE A 13 7.15 -7.96 30.27
CA ILE A 13 7.60 -6.72 30.95
C ILE A 13 7.07 -6.63 32.38
N TYR A 14 5.86 -7.12 32.63
CA TYR A 14 5.20 -7.12 33.94
C TYR A 14 4.77 -8.54 34.38
N PRO A 15 5.71 -9.50 34.49
CA PRO A 15 5.38 -10.89 34.82
C PRO A 15 4.79 -11.07 36.23
N ASP A 16 5.04 -10.10 37.13
CA ASP A 16 4.59 -10.12 38.52
C ASP A 16 3.27 -9.35 38.73
N GLU A 17 2.70 -8.77 37.67
CA GLU A 17 1.44 -8.03 37.75
C GLU A 17 0.29 -8.83 37.10
N GLU A 18 -0.90 -8.71 37.67
CA GLU A 18 -2.11 -9.22 37.01
C GLU A 18 -2.53 -8.29 35.87
N LYS A 19 -2.56 -8.85 34.65
CA LYS A 19 -3.03 -8.13 33.47
C LYS A 19 -4.53 -7.85 33.55
N LYS A 20 -4.90 -6.61 33.25
CA LYS A 20 -6.29 -6.12 33.18
C LYS A 20 -6.81 -6.10 31.75
N ASP A 21 -8.12 -5.92 31.59
CA ASP A 21 -8.70 -5.68 30.27
C ASP A 21 -8.21 -4.34 29.69
N ILE A 22 -8.12 -4.25 28.35
CA ILE A 22 -7.66 -3.03 27.66
C ILE A 22 -8.49 -1.82 28.07
N LEU A 23 -9.82 -1.99 28.19
CA LEU A 23 -10.72 -0.90 28.58
C LEU A 23 -10.45 -0.43 30.01
N GLU A 24 -10.04 -1.33 30.92
CA GLU A 24 -9.71 -0.98 32.29
C GLU A 24 -8.46 -0.11 32.38
N TYR A 25 -7.44 -0.39 31.56
CA TYR A 25 -6.28 0.49 31.45
C TYR A 25 -6.67 1.86 30.86
N LEU A 26 -7.40 1.89 29.75
CA LEU A 26 -7.78 3.15 29.09
C LEU A 26 -8.73 4.02 29.93
N LYS A 27 -9.55 3.42 30.80
CA LYS A 27 -10.34 4.15 31.81
C LYS A 27 -9.48 4.98 32.75
N LEU A 28 -8.23 4.58 33.00
CA LEU A 28 -7.27 5.30 33.85
C LEU A 28 -6.43 6.35 33.10
N VAL A 29 -6.70 6.61 31.82
CA VAL A 29 -5.98 7.59 31.01
C VAL A 29 -6.82 8.85 30.83
N SER A 30 -6.33 10.06 31.11
CA SER A 30 -7.12 11.30 30.97
C SER A 30 -7.66 11.51 29.54
N LYS A 31 -8.74 12.29 29.42
CA LYS A 31 -9.29 12.68 28.11
C LYS A 31 -8.23 13.35 27.23
N PHE A 32 -7.48 14.29 27.80
CA PHE A 32 -6.43 15.01 27.09
C PHE A 32 -5.41 14.04 26.48
N CYS A 33 -4.88 13.11 27.27
CA CYS A 33 -3.93 12.13 26.77
C CYS A 33 -4.55 11.22 25.70
N LEU A 34 -5.76 10.72 25.88
CA LEU A 34 -6.45 9.88 24.89
C LEU A 34 -6.65 10.60 23.55
N GLU A 35 -7.11 11.86 23.55
CA GLU A 35 -7.31 12.63 22.32
C GLU A 35 -5.99 13.03 21.65
N ASN A 36 -4.93 13.30 22.44
CA ASN A 36 -3.59 13.51 21.90
C ASN A 36 -2.98 12.22 21.35
N PHE A 37 -3.42 11.06 21.82
CA PHE A 37 -2.92 9.79 21.34
C PHE A 37 -3.39 9.43 19.92
N ILE A 38 -4.61 9.85 19.58
CA ILE A 38 -5.20 9.62 18.26
C ILE A 38 -4.37 10.38 17.22
N GLY A 39 -3.66 9.61 16.38
CA GLY A 39 -2.77 10.15 15.34
C GLY A 39 -1.33 10.39 15.77
N PHE A 40 -0.98 10.26 17.07
CA PHE A 40 0.38 10.46 17.59
C PHE A 40 1.41 9.54 16.91
N PHE A 41 1.00 8.35 16.47
CA PHE A 41 1.90 7.36 15.84
C PHE A 41 2.24 7.64 14.38
N ASN A 42 1.76 8.75 13.82
CA ASN A 42 2.16 9.21 12.51
C ASN A 42 3.47 10.02 12.51
N VAL A 43 4.09 10.26 13.68
CA VAL A 43 5.32 11.06 13.84
C VAL A 43 6.62 10.29 13.53
N ASN A 44 7.69 11.02 13.21
CA ASN A 44 9.03 10.48 12.90
C ASN A 44 10.10 11.08 13.85
N PRO A 45 10.89 10.30 14.60
CA PRO A 45 11.03 8.84 14.57
C PRO A 45 9.81 8.12 15.13
N THR A 46 9.59 6.90 14.63
CA THR A 46 8.53 6.01 15.11
C THR A 46 8.66 5.81 16.62
N ILE A 47 7.52 5.89 17.31
CA ILE A 47 7.45 5.73 18.76
C ILE A 47 7.55 4.25 19.13
N ASN A 48 8.33 3.94 20.17
CA ASN A 48 8.53 2.62 20.77
C ASN A 48 8.88 2.78 22.27
N TYR A 49 9.13 1.68 22.98
CA TYR A 49 9.32 1.66 24.44
C TYR A 49 10.43 2.60 24.97
N ASP A 50 11.42 2.96 24.14
CA ASP A 50 12.57 3.78 24.51
C ASP A 50 12.39 5.28 24.24
N ASN A 51 11.32 5.69 23.57
CA ASN A 51 10.97 7.11 23.34
C ASN A 51 9.49 7.43 23.60
N PHE A 52 8.74 6.49 24.19
CA PHE A 52 7.33 6.66 24.52
C PHE A 52 7.08 7.56 25.74
N PHE A 53 7.89 7.40 26.78
CA PHE A 53 7.65 8.05 28.08
C PHE A 53 8.32 9.43 28.17
N SER A 54 7.57 10.40 28.67
CA SER A 54 8.05 11.75 28.96
C SER A 54 8.90 11.80 30.23
N ASN A 55 8.54 11.01 31.24
CA ASN A 55 9.29 10.91 32.49
C ASN A 55 10.51 10.00 32.33
N SER A 56 11.70 10.54 32.63
CA SER A 56 12.98 9.85 32.45
C SER A 56 13.18 8.66 33.38
N GLU A 57 12.60 8.68 34.59
CA GLU A 57 12.71 7.58 35.55
C GLU A 57 11.86 6.37 35.09
N ILE A 58 10.61 6.62 34.70
CA ILE A 58 9.70 5.59 34.15
C ILE A 58 10.30 4.99 32.88
N LYS A 59 10.79 5.85 31.98
CA LYS A 59 11.50 5.43 30.76
C LYS A 59 12.66 4.49 31.08
N TYR A 60 13.50 4.85 32.05
CA TYR A 60 14.66 4.03 32.42
C TYR A 60 14.24 2.67 33.01
N ASP A 61 13.21 2.64 33.87
CA ASP A 61 12.68 1.39 34.42
C ASP A 61 12.18 0.45 33.32
N VAL A 62 11.38 0.96 32.38
CA VAL A 62 10.86 0.18 31.26
C VAL A 62 11.99 -0.35 30.36
N ILE A 63 12.97 0.50 30.00
CA ILE A 63 14.14 0.07 29.22
C ILE A 63 14.91 -1.04 29.96
N LYS A 64 15.07 -0.93 31.28
CA LYS A 64 15.73 -1.95 32.09
C LYS A 64 14.98 -3.28 32.08
N ARG A 65 13.64 -3.26 32.18
CA ARG A 65 12.79 -4.46 32.07
C ARG A 65 12.92 -5.12 30.71
N VAL A 66 12.81 -4.35 29.63
CA VAL A 66 12.97 -4.84 28.25
C VAL A 66 14.35 -5.46 28.06
N ASN A 67 15.42 -4.77 28.48
CA ASN A 67 16.79 -5.28 28.36
C ASN A 67 17.01 -6.57 29.17
N LYS A 68 16.40 -6.68 30.36
CA LYS A 68 16.44 -7.90 31.15
C LYS A 68 15.77 -9.06 30.40
N TYR A 69 14.59 -8.84 29.84
CA TYR A 69 13.87 -9.83 29.04
C TYR A 69 14.69 -10.27 27.81
N CYS A 70 15.25 -9.32 27.04
CA CYS A 70 16.07 -9.63 25.87
C CYS A 70 17.30 -10.46 26.23
N ARG A 71 18.00 -10.13 27.33
CA ARG A 71 19.18 -10.89 27.79
C ARG A 71 18.83 -12.31 28.22
N VAL A 72 17.71 -12.50 28.93
CA VAL A 72 17.27 -13.82 29.41
C VAL A 72 16.88 -14.74 28.24
N ASN A 73 16.35 -14.17 27.16
CA ASN A 73 15.85 -14.92 26.01
C ASN A 73 16.80 -14.87 24.79
N ASN A 74 18.04 -14.38 24.94
CA ASN A 74 19.03 -14.24 23.85
C ASN A 74 18.50 -13.49 22.61
N ILE A 75 17.75 -12.41 22.83
CA ILE A 75 17.23 -11.56 21.76
C ILE A 75 18.24 -10.45 21.46
N GLU A 76 18.83 -10.50 20.27
CA GLU A 76 19.79 -9.49 19.80
C GLU A 76 19.12 -8.27 19.18
N ASP A 77 18.03 -8.48 18.43
CA ASP A 77 17.32 -7.42 17.73
C ASP A 77 16.45 -6.58 18.68
N LYS A 78 16.34 -5.28 18.40
CA LYS A 78 15.49 -4.37 19.19
C LYS A 78 14.02 -4.79 19.07
N PRO A 79 13.34 -5.13 20.19
CA PRO A 79 11.94 -5.53 20.15
C PRO A 79 11.00 -4.34 19.89
N VAL A 80 9.77 -4.66 19.53
CA VAL A 80 8.71 -3.68 19.29
C VAL A 80 7.63 -3.83 20.35
N VAL A 81 7.27 -2.71 21.00
CA VAL A 81 6.05 -2.64 21.81
C VAL A 81 4.96 -1.90 21.06
N ILE A 82 5.34 -0.84 20.34
CA ILE A 82 4.40 0.04 19.65
C ILE A 82 4.61 -0.17 18.16
N SER A 83 3.61 -0.78 17.52
CA SER A 83 3.58 -1.03 16.08
C SER A 83 2.40 -0.28 15.45
N PRO A 84 2.47 0.09 14.14
CA PRO A 84 1.37 0.79 13.48
C PRO A 84 0.00 0.10 13.63
N GLU A 85 -0.04 -1.23 13.53
CA GLU A 85 -1.25 -2.03 13.75
C GLU A 85 -1.79 -1.91 15.18
N ALA A 86 -0.91 -1.96 16.19
CA ALA A 86 -1.31 -1.81 17.58
C ALA A 86 -1.80 -0.39 17.89
N SER A 87 -1.15 0.62 17.31
CA SER A 87 -1.55 2.03 17.42
C SER A 87 -2.94 2.29 16.81
N LEU A 88 -3.22 1.66 15.66
CA LEU A 88 -4.55 1.69 15.05
C LEU A 88 -5.58 0.97 15.91
N LYS A 89 -5.25 -0.20 16.48
CA LYS A 89 -6.15 -0.92 17.39
C LYS A 89 -6.49 -0.10 18.63
N ILE A 90 -5.52 0.59 19.24
CA ILE A 90 -5.81 1.51 20.36
C ILE A 90 -6.71 2.66 19.89
N SER A 91 -6.41 3.28 18.75
CA SER A 91 -7.21 4.40 18.23
C SER A 91 -8.65 3.97 17.94
N GLU A 92 -8.84 2.79 17.34
CA GLU A 92 -10.16 2.19 17.08
C GLU A 92 -10.90 1.93 18.39
N PHE A 93 -10.24 1.34 19.39
CA PHE A 93 -10.83 1.02 20.68
C PHE A 93 -11.25 2.29 21.45
N ILE A 94 -10.41 3.34 21.41
CA ILE A 94 -10.73 4.64 22.00
C ILE A 94 -11.97 5.23 21.33
N LEU A 95 -12.02 5.25 20.00
CA LEU A 95 -13.11 5.85 19.24
C LEU A 95 -14.40 5.04 19.29
N ALA A 96 -14.32 3.71 19.38
CA ALA A 96 -15.48 2.84 19.58
C ALA A 96 -16.12 3.01 20.96
N ASN A 97 -15.32 3.41 21.95
CA ASN A 97 -15.77 3.69 23.32
C ASN A 97 -15.75 5.19 23.63
N LYS A 98 -15.94 6.05 22.61
CA LYS A 98 -15.77 7.51 22.71
C LYS A 98 -16.61 8.15 23.82
N ASP A 99 -17.85 7.71 24.02
CA ASP A 99 -18.70 8.28 25.06
C ASP A 99 -18.15 8.07 26.46
N LEU A 100 -17.59 6.89 26.72
CA LEU A 100 -17.00 6.53 28.01
C LEU A 100 -15.61 7.12 28.19
N LEU A 101 -14.81 7.13 27.12
CA LEU A 101 -13.38 7.46 27.19
C LEU A 101 -13.06 8.93 26.88
N ILE A 102 -13.96 9.64 26.20
CA ILE A 102 -13.73 11.03 25.76
C ILE A 102 -14.89 11.95 26.19
N THR A 103 -16.14 11.64 25.80
CA THR A 103 -17.28 12.56 25.97
C THR A 103 -17.61 12.79 27.45
N ASN A 104 -17.76 11.72 28.23
CA ASN A 104 -18.21 11.77 29.62
C ASN A 104 -17.06 11.61 30.63
N LYS A 105 -15.81 11.84 30.20
CA LYS A 105 -14.62 11.57 31.02
C LYS A 105 -14.20 12.81 31.81
N GLU A 106 -14.19 12.67 33.14
CA GLU A 106 -13.82 13.73 34.10
C GLU A 106 -12.51 13.44 34.85
N LEU A 107 -11.66 12.55 34.32
CA LEU A 107 -10.40 12.19 34.96
C LEU A 107 -9.35 13.29 34.76
N GLU A 108 -8.80 13.81 35.85
CA GLU A 108 -7.73 14.82 35.85
C GLU A 108 -6.48 14.32 35.10
N GLU A 109 -5.77 15.27 34.47
CA GLU A 109 -4.54 15.01 33.71
C GLU A 109 -3.41 14.57 34.66
N ASP A 110 -2.84 13.40 34.37
CA ASP A 110 -1.66 12.87 35.04
C ASP A 110 -0.85 12.11 33.99
N ILE A 111 0.16 12.78 33.44
CA ILE A 111 0.94 12.28 32.30
C ILE A 111 1.59 10.92 32.62
N ASP A 112 2.12 10.75 33.83
CA ASP A 112 2.84 9.54 34.21
C ASP A 112 1.88 8.35 34.33
N ARG A 113 0.75 8.54 35.01
CA ARG A 113 -0.33 7.54 35.09
C ARG A 113 -0.85 7.20 33.69
N ASP A 114 -1.08 8.22 32.87
CA ASP A 114 -1.68 8.10 31.55
C ASP A 114 -0.76 7.31 30.60
N GLU A 115 0.51 7.67 30.53
CA GLU A 115 1.52 6.97 29.71
C GLU A 115 1.69 5.52 30.17
N ILE A 116 1.80 5.24 31.48
CA ILE A 116 1.92 3.85 31.98
C ILE A 116 0.72 2.99 31.56
N ASN A 117 -0.50 3.50 31.72
CA ASN A 117 -1.70 2.75 31.38
C ASN A 117 -1.86 2.58 29.86
N LEU A 118 -1.50 3.59 29.06
CA LEU A 118 -1.42 3.46 27.60
C LEU A 118 -0.40 2.40 27.19
N PHE A 119 0.80 2.40 27.78
CA PHE A 119 1.84 1.42 27.49
C PHE A 119 1.40 -0.01 27.81
N LYS A 120 0.75 -0.22 28.96
CA LYS A 120 0.16 -1.52 29.34
C LYS A 120 -0.96 -1.96 28.38
N SER A 121 -1.72 -1.00 27.83
CA SER A 121 -2.71 -1.27 26.79
C SER A 121 -2.07 -1.81 25.51
N PHE A 122 -0.93 -1.27 25.07
CA PHE A 122 -0.20 -1.84 23.91
C PHE A 122 0.25 -3.26 24.16
N LEU A 123 0.85 -3.54 25.31
CA LEU A 123 1.32 -4.89 25.63
C LEU A 123 0.17 -5.90 25.60
N SER A 124 -1.01 -5.50 26.07
CA SER A 124 -2.22 -6.32 26.04
C SER A 124 -2.74 -6.53 24.61
N ILE A 125 -2.72 -5.50 23.76
CA ILE A 125 -3.09 -5.60 22.34
C ILE A 125 -2.09 -6.47 21.57
N ASN A 126 -0.81 -6.39 21.89
CA ASN A 126 0.24 -7.15 21.22
C ASN A 126 0.01 -8.65 21.34
N GLU A 127 -0.52 -9.15 22.46
CA GLU A 127 -0.91 -10.55 22.60
C GLU A 127 -2.02 -10.96 21.62
N ILE A 128 -3.00 -10.09 21.39
CA ILE A 128 -4.09 -10.33 20.45
C ILE A 128 -3.52 -10.45 19.04
N ILE A 129 -2.59 -9.56 18.68
CA ILE A 129 -1.96 -9.57 17.35
C ILE A 129 -1.03 -10.78 17.20
N ASN A 130 -0.20 -11.08 18.19
CA ASN A 130 0.74 -12.21 18.15
C ASN A 130 0.02 -13.57 18.10
N LYS A 131 -1.14 -13.72 18.76
CA LYS A 131 -1.97 -14.94 18.64
C LYS A 131 -2.43 -15.20 17.21
N ARG A 132 -2.66 -14.17 16.39
CA ARG A 132 -3.01 -14.31 14.96
C ARG A 132 -1.82 -14.72 14.10
N GLY A 133 -0.60 -14.39 14.53
CA GLY A 133 0.64 -14.66 13.79
C GLY A 133 1.33 -15.98 14.11
N LYS A 134 0.72 -16.90 14.91
CA LYS A 134 1.33 -18.19 15.25
C LYS A 134 1.36 -19.14 14.05
N LEU A 135 2.38 -18.99 13.23
CA LEU A 135 2.83 -20.00 12.29
C LEU A 135 3.88 -20.87 13.00
N ASN A 136 3.58 -22.15 13.19
CA ASN A 136 4.59 -23.15 13.55
C ASN A 136 5.45 -23.38 12.30
N LEU A 137 6.64 -22.78 12.22
CA LEU A 137 7.52 -22.98 11.08
C LEU A 137 8.95 -23.25 11.54
N GLU A 138 9.43 -24.44 11.19
CA GLU A 138 10.83 -24.83 11.30
C GLU A 138 11.61 -24.18 10.15
N PHE A 139 12.64 -23.40 10.49
CA PHE A 139 13.51 -22.74 9.52
C PHE A 139 14.55 -23.72 8.97
N THR A 140 14.67 -23.80 7.65
CA THR A 140 15.86 -24.32 6.97
C THR A 140 16.21 -23.41 5.80
N GLU A 141 17.49 -23.05 5.67
CA GLU A 141 18.05 -22.08 4.70
C GLU A 141 17.78 -22.45 3.22
N GLU A 142 17.35 -23.68 2.93
CA GLU A 142 17.25 -24.21 1.57
C GLU A 142 15.95 -23.86 0.82
N ASN A 143 15.02 -23.09 1.39
CA ASN A 143 13.72 -22.88 0.75
C ASN A 143 13.27 -21.41 0.71
N ILE A 144 13.83 -20.64 -0.23
CA ILE A 144 13.44 -19.24 -0.50
C ILE A 144 11.93 -19.11 -0.75
N ASP A 145 11.29 -20.12 -1.35
CA ASP A 145 9.85 -20.12 -1.59
C ASP A 145 9.08 -20.08 -0.27
N LYS A 146 9.44 -20.95 0.71
CA LYS A 146 8.88 -20.91 2.06
C LYS A 146 9.11 -19.56 2.75
N ILE A 147 10.26 -18.93 2.54
CA ILE A 147 10.53 -17.60 3.12
C ILE A 147 9.60 -16.54 2.51
N ALA A 148 9.38 -16.57 1.19
CA ALA A 148 8.44 -15.68 0.52
C ALA A 148 6.99 -15.89 1.05
N GLU A 149 6.59 -17.13 1.25
CA GLU A 149 5.31 -17.51 1.85
C GLU A 149 5.15 -17.00 3.29
N ILE A 150 6.21 -17.10 4.12
CA ILE A 150 6.23 -16.53 5.48
C ILE A 150 6.03 -15.02 5.44
N PHE A 151 6.78 -14.31 4.59
CA PHE A 151 6.62 -12.87 4.47
C PHE A 151 5.20 -12.49 4.06
N LEU A 152 4.61 -13.25 3.13
CA LEU A 152 3.22 -13.07 2.74
C LEU A 152 2.29 -13.23 3.94
N SER A 153 2.38 -14.37 4.64
CA SER A 153 1.52 -14.68 5.80
C SER A 153 1.62 -13.65 6.94
N LEU A 154 2.82 -13.13 7.20
CA LEU A 154 3.07 -12.22 8.33
C LEU A 154 2.74 -10.75 8.03
N LYS A 155 2.84 -10.31 6.77
CA LYS A 155 2.78 -8.87 6.43
C LYS A 155 1.53 -8.49 5.66
N PHE A 156 0.82 -9.43 5.04
CA PHE A 156 -0.30 -9.14 4.13
C PHE A 156 -1.46 -8.38 4.79
N SER A 157 -1.73 -8.64 6.08
CA SER A 157 -2.75 -7.90 6.84
C SER A 157 -2.39 -6.43 7.07
N THR A 158 -1.09 -6.12 7.11
CA THR A 158 -0.53 -4.79 7.45
C THR A 158 0.13 -4.10 6.26
N SER A 159 0.08 -4.69 5.07
CA SER A 159 0.83 -4.24 3.90
C SER A 159 0.42 -2.87 3.38
N ASP A 160 -0.73 -2.34 3.80
CA ASP A 160 -1.16 -0.98 3.48
C ASP A 160 -0.86 0.04 4.58
N LEU A 161 -0.19 -0.36 5.66
CA LEU A 161 0.21 0.52 6.77
C LEU A 161 1.67 1.02 6.65
N GLY A 162 2.26 0.88 5.47
CA GLY A 162 3.68 1.11 5.19
C GLY A 162 4.38 -0.22 4.88
N LEU A 163 4.79 -0.39 3.64
CA LEU A 163 5.49 -1.58 3.14
C LEU A 163 6.98 -1.57 3.51
N TYR A 164 7.57 -0.37 3.62
CA TYR A 164 9.02 -0.19 3.69
C TYR A 164 9.48 0.53 4.95
N ASP A 165 10.73 0.30 5.37
CA ASP A 165 11.32 0.99 6.52
C ASP A 165 11.41 2.52 6.32
N ASP A 166 11.45 3.01 5.08
CA ASP A 166 11.47 4.44 4.73
C ASP A 166 10.05 4.93 4.41
N ASN A 167 9.26 5.07 5.47
CA ASN A 167 7.87 5.52 5.38
C ASN A 167 7.74 6.91 4.72
N ASP A 168 8.72 7.80 4.87
CA ASP A 168 8.65 9.15 4.30
C ASP A 168 8.65 9.11 2.76
N PHE A 169 9.45 8.21 2.18
CA PHE A 169 9.47 8.05 0.72
C PHE A 169 8.19 7.42 0.20
N GLU A 170 7.75 6.34 0.83
CA GLU A 170 6.52 5.66 0.45
C GLU A 170 5.33 6.61 0.54
N LEU A 171 5.27 7.43 1.60
CA LEU A 171 4.24 8.46 1.76
C LEU A 171 4.34 9.55 0.68
N LEU A 172 5.54 9.98 0.29
CA LEU A 172 5.70 10.94 -0.80
C LEU A 172 5.22 10.37 -2.14
N GLU A 173 5.62 9.14 -2.48
CA GLU A 173 5.18 8.43 -3.68
C GLU A 173 3.65 8.27 -3.69
N LEU A 174 3.08 7.79 -2.59
CA LEU A 174 1.65 7.58 -2.45
C LEU A 174 0.87 8.89 -2.48
N ALA A 175 1.37 9.96 -1.88
CA ALA A 175 0.73 11.28 -1.90
C ALA A 175 0.69 11.86 -3.32
N TYR A 176 1.82 11.81 -4.04
CA TYR A 176 1.90 12.29 -5.43
C TYR A 176 0.96 11.49 -6.34
N THR A 177 1.02 10.16 -6.26
CA THR A 177 0.20 9.27 -7.10
C THR A 177 -1.28 9.33 -6.74
N THR A 178 -1.62 9.57 -5.48
CA THR A 178 -3.02 9.82 -5.05
C THR A 178 -3.58 11.06 -5.71
N SER A 179 -2.87 12.19 -5.66
CA SER A 179 -3.30 13.43 -6.33
C SER A 179 -3.42 13.23 -7.85
N TYR A 180 -2.42 12.60 -8.49
CA TYR A 180 -2.44 12.29 -9.92
C TYR A 180 -3.65 11.41 -10.31
N LYS A 181 -3.88 10.29 -9.60
CA LYS A 181 -4.98 9.37 -9.91
C LYS A 181 -6.34 10.02 -9.67
N PHE A 182 -6.46 10.82 -8.63
CA PHE A 182 -7.69 11.56 -8.34
C PHE A 182 -7.99 12.59 -9.43
N GLU A 183 -6.98 13.32 -9.90
CA GLU A 183 -7.10 14.21 -11.05
C GLU A 183 -7.55 13.46 -12.31
N LYS A 184 -6.93 12.33 -12.64
CA LYS A 184 -7.35 11.52 -13.79
C LYS A 184 -8.75 10.95 -13.66
N LEU A 185 -9.18 10.60 -12.46
CA LEU A 185 -10.55 10.18 -12.22
C LEU A 185 -11.53 11.32 -12.47
N ILE A 186 -11.23 12.53 -12.01
CA ILE A 186 -12.05 13.71 -12.27
C ILE A 186 -12.13 14.01 -13.77
N ASP A 187 -10.99 14.01 -14.46
CA ASP A 187 -10.92 14.24 -15.91
C ASP A 187 -11.82 13.23 -16.65
N PHE A 188 -11.64 11.93 -16.36
CA PHE A 188 -12.44 10.85 -16.96
C PHE A 188 -13.95 11.00 -16.70
N LEU A 189 -14.34 11.30 -15.47
CA LEU A 189 -15.75 11.49 -15.11
C LEU A 189 -16.35 12.74 -15.75
N SER A 190 -15.53 13.74 -16.10
CA SER A 190 -15.98 14.99 -16.70
C SER A 190 -16.03 14.94 -18.24
N GLU A 191 -15.42 13.93 -18.86
CA GLU A 191 -15.38 13.80 -20.33
C GLU A 191 -16.72 13.42 -20.96
N LYS A 192 -17.59 12.72 -20.21
CA LYS A 192 -18.88 12.24 -20.72
C LYS A 192 -20.02 12.73 -19.84
N VAL A 193 -21.01 13.35 -20.46
CA VAL A 193 -22.24 13.83 -19.80
C VAL A 193 -22.94 12.71 -19.02
N ASP A 194 -22.85 11.46 -19.51
CA ASP A 194 -23.44 10.29 -18.86
C ASP A 194 -22.86 10.00 -17.47
N TYR A 195 -21.69 10.55 -17.13
CA TYR A 195 -21.02 10.35 -15.84
C TYR A 195 -21.29 11.50 -14.84
N ASN A 196 -22.01 12.56 -15.23
CA ASN A 196 -22.26 13.72 -14.36
C ASN A 196 -22.88 13.33 -13.01
N TYR A 197 -23.76 12.32 -12.98
CA TYR A 197 -24.36 11.86 -11.72
C TYR A 197 -23.33 11.30 -10.73
N LEU A 198 -22.23 10.69 -11.22
CA LEU A 198 -21.12 10.22 -10.39
C LEU A 198 -20.36 11.40 -9.78
N VAL A 199 -20.16 12.46 -10.57
CA VAL A 199 -19.51 13.70 -10.14
C VAL A 199 -20.36 14.39 -9.07
N ASP A 200 -21.66 14.55 -9.32
CA ASP A 200 -22.61 15.17 -8.38
C ASP A 200 -22.66 14.41 -7.05
N ASP A 201 -22.76 13.09 -7.10
CA ASP A 201 -22.77 12.25 -5.89
C ASP A 201 -21.45 12.31 -5.12
N LEU A 202 -20.33 12.37 -5.83
CA LEU A 202 -19.01 12.52 -5.23
C LEU A 202 -18.88 13.87 -4.51
N CYS A 203 -19.27 14.97 -5.17
CA CYS A 203 -19.30 16.30 -4.57
C CYS A 203 -20.22 16.37 -3.35
N ASN A 204 -21.44 15.81 -3.46
CA ASN A 204 -22.40 15.77 -2.37
C ASN A 204 -21.89 14.98 -1.16
N TYR A 205 -21.25 13.82 -1.38
CA TYR A 205 -20.67 13.03 -0.30
C TYR A 205 -19.64 13.82 0.51
N PHE A 206 -18.78 14.58 -0.19
CA PHE A 206 -17.74 15.41 0.42
C PHE A 206 -18.22 16.83 0.79
N LYS A 207 -19.52 17.10 0.69
CA LYS A 207 -20.16 18.40 0.97
C LYS A 207 -19.53 19.56 0.18
N GLN A 208 -19.11 19.31 -1.05
CA GLN A 208 -18.53 20.31 -1.94
C GLN A 208 -19.51 20.68 -3.05
N THR A 209 -19.42 21.93 -3.52
CA THR A 209 -20.33 22.46 -4.54
C THR A 209 -19.92 22.11 -5.96
N ASP A 210 -18.65 21.78 -6.17
CA ASP A 210 -18.09 21.49 -7.49
C ASP A 210 -16.85 20.58 -7.38
N ILE A 211 -16.58 19.84 -8.46
CA ILE A 211 -15.52 18.84 -8.52
C ILE A 211 -14.12 19.44 -8.47
N HIS A 212 -13.92 20.65 -9.01
CA HIS A 212 -12.64 21.34 -8.91
C HIS A 212 -12.39 21.81 -7.48
N ILE A 213 -13.42 22.27 -6.77
CA ILE A 213 -13.32 22.61 -5.35
C ILE A 213 -13.00 21.36 -4.53
N LEU A 214 -13.65 20.23 -4.82
CA LEU A 214 -13.30 18.96 -4.19
C LEU A 214 -11.83 18.59 -4.41
N LYS A 215 -11.32 18.71 -5.65
CA LYS A 215 -9.89 18.51 -5.93
C LYS A 215 -8.99 19.37 -5.06
N LYS A 216 -9.30 20.66 -4.92
CA LYS A 216 -8.53 21.56 -4.06
C LYS A 216 -8.51 21.09 -2.60
N GLN A 217 -9.64 20.61 -2.08
CA GLN A 217 -9.73 20.12 -0.70
C GLN A 217 -8.97 18.80 -0.49
N VAL A 218 -9.03 17.89 -1.46
CA VAL A 218 -8.22 16.66 -1.47
C VAL A 218 -6.73 16.99 -1.47
N ASP A 219 -6.30 17.86 -2.39
CA ASP A 219 -4.90 18.28 -2.49
C ASP A 219 -4.43 19.01 -1.20
N PHE A 220 -5.30 19.83 -0.59
CA PHE A 220 -5.02 20.44 0.72
C PHE A 220 -4.74 19.39 1.80
N LEU A 221 -5.57 18.36 1.91
CA LEU A 221 -5.41 17.31 2.91
C LEU A 221 -4.16 16.45 2.65
N ILE A 222 -3.84 16.16 1.39
CA ILE A 222 -2.60 15.48 1.00
C ILE A 222 -1.37 16.29 1.44
N ILE A 223 -1.39 17.61 1.29
CA ILE A 223 -0.31 18.48 1.79
C ILE A 223 -0.19 18.41 3.31
N GLN A 224 -1.30 18.36 4.06
CA GLN A 224 -1.24 18.22 5.52
C GLN A 224 -0.56 16.90 5.92
N VAL A 225 -0.90 15.78 5.26
CA VAL A 225 -0.25 14.48 5.47
C VAL A 225 1.28 14.59 5.33
N LEU A 226 1.77 15.28 4.29
CA LEU A 226 3.20 15.43 4.05
C LEU A 226 3.88 16.46 4.97
N ARG A 227 3.16 17.50 5.42
CA ARG A 227 3.70 18.43 6.42
C ARG A 227 3.93 17.74 7.77
N PHE A 228 3.09 16.75 8.09
CA PHE A 228 3.17 16.00 9.34
C PHE A 228 4.40 15.13 9.43
N THR A 229 4.80 14.50 8.32
CA THR A 229 6.05 13.74 8.25
C THR A 229 7.29 14.64 8.41
N GLN A 230 7.21 15.91 7.99
CA GLN A 230 8.34 16.86 8.09
C GLN A 230 8.44 17.59 9.44
N HIS A 231 7.31 17.86 10.10
CA HIS A 231 7.26 18.73 11.27
C HIS A 231 6.88 18.03 12.58
N ASN A 232 6.77 16.71 12.60
CA ASN A 232 6.34 15.94 13.78
C ASN A 232 5.03 16.44 14.40
N SER A 233 4.14 16.95 13.55
CA SER A 233 2.77 17.26 13.92
C SER A 233 1.86 16.17 13.38
N TYR A 234 0.71 16.00 14.01
CA TYR A 234 -0.37 15.12 13.55
C TYR A 234 -1.73 15.82 13.64
N LYS A 235 -1.71 17.12 13.98
CA LYS A 235 -2.88 17.96 14.18
C LYS A 235 -2.75 19.25 13.39
N PHE A 236 -3.88 19.77 12.96
CA PHE A 236 -3.98 21.02 12.24
C PHE A 236 -5.30 21.73 12.55
N LYS A 237 -5.26 23.06 12.47
CA LYS A 237 -6.44 23.90 12.70
C LYS A 237 -6.93 24.47 11.37
N VAL A 238 -8.25 24.42 11.19
CA VAL A 238 -8.94 24.97 10.03
C VAL A 238 -10.03 25.93 10.49
N ILE A 239 -10.17 27.05 9.77
CA ILE A 239 -11.16 28.09 10.06
C ILE A 239 -12.13 28.26 8.87
N ASP A 240 -11.70 27.98 7.63
CA ASP A 240 -12.57 28.06 6.45
C ASP A 240 -13.73 27.06 6.57
N PRO A 241 -14.99 27.51 6.52
CA PRO A 241 -16.16 26.65 6.69
C PRO A 241 -16.28 25.55 5.63
N ARG A 242 -15.85 25.79 4.37
CA ARG A 242 -15.95 24.79 3.30
C ARG A 242 -14.95 23.66 3.51
N THR A 243 -13.74 24.00 3.96
CA THR A 243 -12.76 22.98 4.37
C THR A 243 -13.23 22.25 5.62
N ILE A 244 -13.89 22.91 6.57
CA ILE A 244 -14.52 22.23 7.72
C ILE A 244 -15.58 21.22 7.24
N ASP A 245 -16.48 21.61 6.34
CA ASP A 245 -17.51 20.71 5.79
C ASP A 245 -16.89 19.49 5.09
N PHE A 246 -15.83 19.71 4.30
CA PHE A 246 -15.04 18.64 3.68
C PHE A 246 -14.46 17.68 4.72
N LEU A 247 -13.74 18.21 5.72
CA LEU A 247 -13.09 17.38 6.73
C LEU A 247 -14.09 16.64 7.61
N ASP A 248 -15.23 17.27 7.92
CA ASP A 248 -16.31 16.65 8.68
C ASP A 248 -16.96 15.47 7.90
N SER A 249 -16.91 15.46 6.56
CA SER A 249 -17.35 14.30 5.75
C SER A 249 -16.43 13.08 5.88
N LEU A 250 -15.23 13.26 6.43
CA LEU A 250 -14.22 12.23 6.66
C LEU A 250 -14.19 11.76 8.13
N ILE A 251 -15.20 12.10 8.92
CA ILE A 251 -15.34 11.72 10.33
C ILE A 251 -16.57 10.81 10.46
N GLY A 252 -16.42 9.73 11.23
CA GLY A 252 -17.49 8.79 11.53
C GLY A 252 -18.18 9.17 12.84
N ASP A 253 -19.51 9.13 12.84
CA ASP A 253 -20.30 9.33 14.06
C ASP A 253 -20.13 8.17 15.04
N GLU A 254 -20.18 6.94 14.50
CA GLU A 254 -19.99 5.69 15.24
C GLU A 254 -18.85 4.88 14.63
N ILE A 255 -17.90 4.47 15.47
CA ILE A 255 -16.78 3.61 15.09
C ILE A 255 -17.03 2.23 15.69
N ILE A 256 -17.17 1.23 14.84
CA ILE A 256 -17.29 -0.16 15.24
C ILE A 256 -15.96 -0.84 14.97
N GLU A 257 -15.44 -1.57 15.95
CA GLU A 257 -14.20 -2.32 15.81
C GLU A 257 -14.31 -3.36 14.69
N ASP A 258 -13.38 -3.33 13.73
CA ASP A 258 -13.29 -4.30 12.64
C ASP A 258 -11.87 -4.86 12.52
N LYS A 259 -11.74 -6.10 12.03
CA LYS A 259 -10.43 -6.76 11.92
C LYS A 259 -9.48 -6.05 10.93
N ASP A 260 -10.02 -5.37 9.92
CA ASP A 260 -9.29 -4.62 8.90
C ASP A 260 -9.58 -3.10 9.00
N PHE A 261 -10.07 -2.60 10.13
CA PHE A 261 -10.27 -1.16 10.39
C PHE A 261 -11.17 -0.45 9.36
N ILE A 262 -12.20 -1.12 8.82
CA ILE A 262 -13.05 -0.55 7.76
C ILE A 262 -13.62 0.83 8.12
N HIS A 263 -14.09 1.02 9.36
CA HIS A 263 -14.60 2.31 9.81
C HIS A 263 -13.52 3.40 9.80
N LEU A 264 -12.32 3.12 10.32
CA LEU A 264 -11.21 4.08 10.31
C LEU A 264 -10.70 4.38 8.89
N ARG A 265 -10.76 3.42 7.97
CA ARG A 265 -10.41 3.62 6.55
C ARG A 265 -11.42 4.52 5.83
N ASN A 266 -12.70 4.38 6.18
CA ASN A 266 -13.77 5.21 5.63
C ASN A 266 -13.76 6.62 6.24
N TYR A 267 -13.35 6.73 7.50
CA TYR A 267 -13.37 7.97 8.27
C TYR A 267 -12.00 8.20 8.95
N PRO A 268 -10.97 8.58 8.17
CA PRO A 268 -9.59 8.62 8.65
C PRO A 268 -9.24 9.82 9.52
N LEU A 269 -10.21 10.70 9.82
CA LEU A 269 -10.02 11.91 10.62
C LEU A 269 -10.78 11.84 11.95
N TYR A 270 -10.27 12.57 12.94
CA TYR A 270 -10.98 12.85 14.18
C TYR A 270 -10.94 14.35 14.49
N ARG A 271 -12.05 14.90 14.99
CA ARG A 271 -12.17 16.30 15.40
C ARG A 271 -12.13 16.41 16.91
N MET A 272 -11.11 17.10 17.41
CA MET A 272 -10.93 17.35 18.86
C MET A 272 -11.79 18.52 19.36
N GLY A 273 -12.21 19.42 18.46
CA GLY A 273 -12.98 20.62 18.78
C GLY A 273 -12.34 21.90 18.23
N ASN A 274 -13.08 23.01 18.20
CA ASN A 274 -12.59 24.34 17.78
C ASN A 274 -11.88 24.37 16.41
N GLY A 275 -12.33 23.53 15.46
CA GLY A 275 -11.72 23.41 14.13
C GLY A 275 -10.37 22.69 14.11
N ILE A 276 -10.00 21.99 15.19
CA ILE A 276 -8.79 21.18 15.29
C ILE A 276 -9.11 19.73 14.87
N TYR A 277 -8.37 19.26 13.87
CA TYR A 277 -8.46 17.92 13.33
C TYR A 277 -7.15 17.17 13.56
N THR A 278 -7.25 15.87 13.79
CA THR A 278 -6.13 14.92 13.83
C THR A 278 -6.32 13.87 12.73
N ILE A 279 -5.21 13.44 12.13
CA ILE A 279 -5.19 12.33 11.18
C ILE A 279 -4.96 11.05 11.97
N ILE A 280 -5.89 10.11 11.88
CA ILE A 280 -5.78 8.82 12.58
C ILE A 280 -4.61 8.03 11.98
N ASN A 281 -4.58 7.91 10.65
CA ASN A 281 -3.50 7.28 9.91
C ASN A 281 -3.32 7.92 8.54
N THR A 282 -2.08 8.25 8.18
CA THR A 282 -1.74 8.93 6.92
C THR A 282 -2.04 8.10 5.69
N PHE A 283 -1.77 6.78 5.73
CA PHE A 283 -2.07 5.89 4.61
C PHE A 283 -3.58 5.76 4.36
N PHE A 284 -4.41 5.72 5.41
CA PHE A 284 -5.86 5.66 5.26
C PHE A 284 -6.43 6.92 4.58
N VAL A 285 -5.88 8.09 4.87
CA VAL A 285 -6.23 9.34 4.17
C VAL A 285 -5.92 9.23 2.67
N LEU A 286 -4.74 8.73 2.31
CA LEU A 286 -4.34 8.61 0.90
C LEU A 286 -5.15 7.52 0.17
N ASP A 287 -5.37 6.37 0.81
CA ASP A 287 -6.17 5.27 0.27
C ASP A 287 -7.66 5.64 0.15
N LYS A 288 -8.17 6.61 0.92
CA LYS A 288 -9.56 7.11 0.80
C LYS A 288 -9.84 7.61 -0.62
N PHE A 289 -8.91 8.34 -1.22
CA PHE A 289 -9.07 8.99 -2.52
C PHE A 289 -8.64 8.12 -3.71
N THR A 290 -8.24 6.87 -3.47
CA THR A 290 -7.86 5.92 -4.53
C THR A 290 -8.66 4.62 -4.46
N LYS A 291 -8.78 4.02 -3.28
CA LYS A 291 -9.48 2.74 -3.06
C LYS A 291 -10.92 2.96 -2.61
N SER A 292 -11.13 3.70 -1.52
CA SER A 292 -12.47 3.82 -0.90
C SER A 292 -13.46 4.55 -1.81
N ILE A 293 -13.00 5.53 -2.59
CA ILE A 293 -13.83 6.24 -3.57
C ILE A 293 -14.47 5.32 -4.60
N LYS A 294 -13.84 4.19 -4.95
CA LYS A 294 -14.43 3.21 -5.88
C LYS A 294 -15.76 2.67 -5.33
N PHE A 295 -15.85 2.46 -4.02
CA PHE A 295 -17.08 1.96 -3.40
C PHE A 295 -18.17 3.03 -3.35
N LEU A 296 -17.80 4.29 -3.13
CA LEU A 296 -18.74 5.41 -3.22
C LEU A 296 -19.33 5.53 -4.63
N LEU A 297 -18.47 5.47 -5.65
CA LEU A 297 -18.89 5.51 -7.06
C LEU A 297 -19.71 4.28 -7.44
N LYS A 298 -19.38 3.09 -6.91
CA LYS A 298 -20.19 1.88 -7.08
C LYS A 298 -21.61 2.10 -6.58
N ASP A 299 -21.77 2.64 -5.39
CA ASP A 299 -23.11 2.79 -4.80
C ASP A 299 -23.95 3.80 -5.60
N SER A 300 -23.32 4.88 -6.08
CA SER A 300 -23.93 5.82 -7.03
C SER A 300 -24.34 5.13 -8.35
N PHE A 301 -23.42 4.38 -8.96
CA PHE A 301 -23.67 3.63 -10.20
C PHE A 301 -24.82 2.64 -10.06
N ASN A 302 -24.84 1.85 -8.98
CA ASN A 302 -25.87 0.85 -8.75
C ASN A 302 -27.23 1.52 -8.53
N ARG A 303 -27.28 2.62 -7.75
CA ARG A 303 -28.50 3.40 -7.54
C ARG A 303 -29.04 3.97 -8.85
N LYS A 304 -28.20 4.54 -9.70
CA LYS A 304 -28.61 5.11 -11.00
C LYS A 304 -29.20 4.04 -11.94
N ASN A 305 -28.65 2.84 -11.90
CA ASN A 305 -29.03 1.72 -12.77
C ASN A 305 -30.05 0.76 -12.14
N ASN A 306 -30.57 1.07 -10.95
CA ASN A 306 -31.49 0.20 -10.18
C ASN A 306 -30.93 -1.23 -9.97
N LEU A 307 -29.64 -1.34 -9.69
CA LEU A 307 -28.95 -2.61 -9.42
C LEU A 307 -28.93 -2.91 -7.92
N ASP A 308 -28.74 -4.19 -7.58
CA ASP A 308 -28.55 -4.61 -6.19
C ASP A 308 -27.32 -3.94 -5.57
N THR A 309 -27.34 -3.70 -4.26
CA THR A 309 -26.21 -3.07 -3.55
C THR A 309 -24.95 -3.93 -3.61
N ASN A 310 -25.06 -5.25 -3.80
CA ASN A 310 -23.94 -6.16 -3.98
C ASN A 310 -23.53 -6.37 -5.44
N ASP A 311 -24.21 -5.73 -6.40
CA ASP A 311 -23.86 -5.83 -7.81
C ASP A 311 -22.43 -5.32 -8.05
N ARG A 312 -21.69 -6.07 -8.88
CA ARG A 312 -20.27 -5.84 -9.19
C ARG A 312 -20.03 -5.30 -10.60
N GLY A 313 -21.08 -4.99 -11.35
CA GLY A 313 -21.02 -4.44 -12.70
C GLY A 313 -20.20 -3.15 -12.76
N PHE A 314 -20.32 -2.29 -11.75
CA PHE A 314 -19.50 -1.08 -11.63
C PHE A 314 -17.99 -1.39 -11.65
N PHE A 315 -17.53 -2.43 -10.95
CA PHE A 315 -16.09 -2.73 -10.92
C PHE A 315 -15.57 -3.19 -12.28
N ASN A 316 -16.39 -3.92 -13.05
CA ASN A 316 -16.01 -4.28 -14.42
C ASN A 316 -15.92 -3.04 -15.31
N PHE A 317 -16.89 -2.13 -15.21
CA PHE A 317 -16.88 -0.83 -15.88
C PHE A 317 -15.64 -0.01 -15.48
N TYR A 318 -15.41 0.18 -14.18
CA TYR A 318 -14.31 0.98 -13.66
C TYR A 318 -12.95 0.41 -14.09
N ASN A 319 -12.76 -0.90 -13.93
CA ASN A 319 -11.50 -1.56 -14.28
C ASN A 319 -11.18 -1.42 -15.77
N LYS A 320 -12.19 -1.60 -16.64
CA LYS A 320 -12.01 -1.53 -18.09
C LYS A 320 -11.91 -0.09 -18.59
N GLU A 321 -12.91 0.73 -18.31
CA GLU A 321 -13.05 2.05 -18.89
C GLU A 321 -12.11 3.07 -18.25
N PHE A 322 -11.98 3.07 -16.93
CA PHE A 322 -11.10 4.00 -16.23
C PHE A 322 -9.69 3.42 -16.04
N SER A 323 -9.55 2.29 -15.34
CA SER A 323 -8.22 1.85 -14.92
C SER A 323 -7.34 1.41 -16.10
N GLU A 324 -7.86 0.60 -17.02
CA GLU A 324 -7.15 0.11 -18.20
C GLU A 324 -7.15 1.12 -19.35
N ASN A 325 -8.33 1.44 -19.90
CA ASN A 325 -8.46 2.22 -21.12
C ASN A 325 -8.04 3.69 -20.96
N TYR A 326 -8.24 4.26 -19.77
CA TYR A 326 -7.94 5.66 -19.51
C TYR A 326 -6.60 5.83 -18.78
N LEU A 327 -6.51 5.41 -17.52
CA LEU A 327 -5.36 5.67 -16.66
C LEU A 327 -4.10 4.98 -17.18
N MET A 328 -4.15 3.65 -17.38
CA MET A 328 -2.98 2.88 -17.80
C MET A 328 -2.54 3.24 -19.22
N LYS A 329 -3.43 3.19 -20.22
CA LYS A 329 -3.05 3.47 -21.62
C LYS A 329 -2.48 4.88 -21.78
N ASN A 330 -3.12 5.91 -21.21
CA ASN A 330 -2.61 7.28 -21.29
C ASN A 330 -1.22 7.42 -20.63
N LEU A 331 -0.99 6.77 -19.49
CA LEU A 331 0.31 6.78 -18.82
C LEU A 331 1.40 6.10 -19.68
N LEU A 332 1.13 4.89 -20.17
CA LEU A 332 2.09 4.13 -20.96
C LEU A 332 2.37 4.80 -22.32
N ASP A 333 1.37 5.41 -22.95
CA ASP A 333 1.55 6.20 -24.17
C ASP A 333 2.37 7.47 -23.92
N SER A 334 2.17 8.13 -22.78
CA SER A 334 3.00 9.28 -22.38
C SER A 334 4.47 8.87 -22.14
N ILE A 335 4.71 7.72 -21.51
CA ILE A 335 6.06 7.20 -21.27
C ILE A 335 6.72 6.76 -22.58
N PHE A 336 5.99 6.00 -23.40
CA PHE A 336 6.48 5.37 -24.62
C PHE A 336 5.97 6.10 -25.87
N TYR A 337 6.04 7.44 -25.86
CA TYR A 337 5.48 8.33 -26.90
C TYR A 337 6.27 8.38 -28.22
N LYS A 338 7.48 7.83 -28.26
CA LYS A 338 8.42 8.05 -29.38
C LYS A 338 8.04 7.21 -30.59
N LYS A 339 8.03 7.83 -31.78
CA LYS A 339 7.60 7.22 -33.05
C LYS A 339 8.34 5.95 -33.49
N HIS A 340 9.56 5.71 -32.99
CA HIS A 340 10.33 4.51 -33.33
C HIS A 340 9.98 3.30 -32.45
N PHE A 341 9.13 3.46 -31.44
CA PHE A 341 8.51 2.33 -30.76
C PHE A 341 7.40 1.79 -31.64
N VAL A 342 7.46 0.50 -31.96
CA VAL A 342 6.38 -0.19 -32.66
C VAL A 342 5.30 -0.51 -31.62
N LYS A 343 4.09 0.01 -31.85
CA LYS A 343 2.91 -0.25 -31.01
C LYS A 343 2.11 -1.41 -31.59
N GLN A 344 1.17 -1.94 -30.79
CA GLN A 344 0.23 -2.93 -31.27
C GLN A 344 -0.56 -2.42 -32.47
N GLU A 345 -0.70 -3.27 -33.49
CA GLU A 345 -1.54 -3.02 -34.66
C GLU A 345 -3.03 -3.13 -34.28
N GLU A 346 -3.85 -2.25 -34.86
CA GLU A 346 -5.31 -2.35 -34.75
C GLU A 346 -5.79 -3.49 -35.66
N VAL A 347 -6.39 -4.52 -35.07
CA VAL A 347 -6.95 -5.66 -35.77
C VAL A 347 -8.43 -5.80 -35.44
N ASN A 348 -9.22 -6.38 -36.36
CA ASN A 348 -10.66 -6.58 -36.20
C ASN A 348 -10.99 -7.76 -35.25
N THR A 349 -10.17 -7.99 -34.22
CA THR A 349 -10.36 -9.05 -33.22
C THR A 349 -9.74 -8.66 -31.88
N ASP A 350 -10.51 -8.89 -30.81
CA ASP A 350 -10.03 -8.73 -29.42
C ASP A 350 -9.43 -10.05 -28.87
N GLU A 351 -9.31 -11.09 -29.69
CA GLU A 351 -8.80 -12.39 -29.24
C GLU A 351 -7.31 -12.36 -28.88
N ASN A 352 -7.01 -12.52 -27.59
CA ASN A 352 -5.65 -12.49 -27.04
C ASN A 352 -4.90 -11.17 -27.34
N GLN A 353 -5.60 -10.05 -27.35
CA GLN A 353 -4.95 -8.75 -27.33
C GLN A 353 -4.26 -8.53 -25.98
N PRO A 354 -2.99 -8.11 -25.95
CA PRO A 354 -2.37 -7.63 -24.71
C PRO A 354 -2.97 -6.29 -24.31
N ASP A 355 -3.07 -6.04 -22.99
CA ASP A 355 -3.58 -4.76 -22.48
C ASP A 355 -2.70 -3.58 -22.94
N TYR A 356 -1.39 -3.81 -23.05
CA TYR A 356 -0.45 -2.91 -23.73
C TYR A 356 0.75 -3.67 -24.32
N TYR A 357 1.23 -3.21 -25.47
CA TYR A 357 2.42 -3.74 -26.12
C TYR A 357 3.23 -2.66 -26.79
N PHE A 358 4.56 -2.75 -26.66
CA PHE A 358 5.46 -2.06 -27.57
C PHE A 358 6.73 -2.85 -27.82
N ARG A 359 7.33 -2.63 -28.99
CA ARG A 359 8.65 -3.16 -29.36
C ARG A 359 9.62 -2.02 -29.66
N HIS A 360 10.83 -2.16 -29.12
CA HIS A 360 11.96 -1.31 -29.45
C HIS A 360 13.11 -2.18 -29.97
N ASN A 361 13.38 -2.09 -31.27
CA ASN A 361 14.33 -2.96 -31.95
C ASN A 361 13.96 -4.46 -31.80
N LYS A 362 14.76 -5.19 -31.02
CA LYS A 362 14.63 -6.63 -30.73
C LYS A 362 14.02 -6.92 -29.35
N ASP A 363 13.68 -5.89 -28.58
CA ASP A 363 13.09 -6.03 -27.26
C ASP A 363 11.58 -5.82 -27.34
N LEU A 364 10.80 -6.83 -26.93
CA LEU A 364 9.34 -6.85 -26.90
C LEU A 364 8.90 -6.69 -25.45
N PHE A 365 8.03 -5.72 -25.18
CA PHE A 365 7.49 -5.45 -23.86
C PHE A 365 5.99 -5.71 -23.91
N ILE A 366 5.54 -6.72 -23.14
CA ILE A 366 4.16 -7.19 -23.13
C ILE A 366 3.61 -6.93 -21.74
N PHE A 367 2.52 -6.17 -21.66
CA PHE A 367 1.87 -5.82 -20.41
C PHE A 367 0.52 -6.50 -20.31
N GLU A 368 0.26 -7.02 -19.13
CA GLU A 368 -1.08 -7.31 -18.64
C GLU A 368 -1.35 -6.45 -17.41
N TYR A 369 -2.50 -5.84 -17.36
CA TYR A 369 -2.94 -4.97 -16.29
C TYR A 369 -4.05 -5.61 -15.48
N LYS A 370 -3.94 -5.50 -14.16
CA LYS A 370 -4.93 -6.05 -13.25
C LYS A 370 -5.22 -5.07 -12.11
N ASP A 371 -6.43 -4.50 -12.16
CA ASP A 371 -7.00 -3.74 -11.05
C ASP A 371 -7.80 -4.68 -10.15
N VAL A 372 -7.14 -5.24 -9.14
CA VAL A 372 -7.71 -6.25 -8.26
C VAL A 372 -7.93 -5.72 -6.85
N LEU A 373 -9.06 -6.12 -6.27
CA LEU A 373 -9.34 -5.98 -4.84
C LEU A 373 -9.19 -7.35 -4.17
N ILE A 374 -8.53 -7.38 -3.01
CA ILE A 374 -8.46 -8.57 -2.15
C ILE A 374 -9.54 -8.47 -1.08
N ALA A 375 -10.26 -9.57 -0.83
CA ALA A 375 -11.30 -9.60 0.18
C ALA A 375 -10.70 -9.47 1.59
N LYS A 376 -11.40 -8.75 2.48
CA LYS A 376 -10.94 -8.49 3.86
C LYS A 376 -10.60 -9.77 4.61
N ASP A 377 -11.43 -10.80 4.49
CA ASP A 377 -11.28 -12.04 5.25
C ASP A 377 -10.02 -12.81 4.84
N VAL A 378 -9.66 -12.77 3.56
CA VAL A 378 -8.39 -13.32 3.06
C VAL A 378 -7.22 -12.48 3.58
N LYS A 379 -7.34 -11.15 3.54
CA LYS A 379 -6.29 -10.23 3.96
C LYS A 379 -5.93 -10.38 5.44
N VAL A 380 -6.90 -10.56 6.32
CA VAL A 380 -6.69 -10.69 7.78
C VAL A 380 -6.58 -12.14 8.26
N SER A 381 -6.61 -13.12 7.35
CA SER A 381 -6.61 -14.55 7.70
C SER A 381 -5.33 -15.00 8.38
N GLY A 382 -4.17 -14.48 7.94
CA GLY A 382 -2.87 -15.05 8.28
C GLY A 382 -2.64 -16.46 7.71
N ASP A 383 -3.53 -16.94 6.84
CA ASP A 383 -3.47 -18.27 6.20
C ASP A 383 -2.81 -18.15 4.83
N VAL A 384 -1.56 -18.59 4.73
CA VAL A 384 -0.79 -18.51 3.50
C VAL A 384 -1.42 -19.31 2.37
N GLU A 385 -2.03 -20.47 2.63
CA GLU A 385 -2.66 -21.28 1.59
C GLU A 385 -3.87 -20.55 1.01
N GLN A 386 -4.70 -19.96 1.88
CA GLN A 386 -5.85 -19.16 1.46
C GLN A 386 -5.43 -17.94 0.65
N ILE A 387 -4.34 -17.25 1.04
CA ILE A 387 -3.80 -16.11 0.29
C ILE A 387 -3.29 -16.58 -1.07
N LEU A 388 -2.48 -17.64 -1.14
CA LEU A 388 -1.92 -18.18 -2.40
C LEU A 388 -3.02 -18.61 -3.38
N GLN A 389 -4.04 -19.33 -2.91
CA GLN A 389 -5.19 -19.72 -3.75
C GLN A 389 -5.93 -18.50 -4.30
N THR A 390 -6.06 -17.44 -3.49
CA THR A 390 -6.68 -16.17 -3.93
C THR A 390 -5.84 -15.47 -4.98
N LEU A 391 -4.52 -15.44 -4.83
CA LEU A 391 -3.59 -14.87 -5.81
C LEU A 391 -3.59 -15.68 -7.12
N GLU A 392 -3.51 -17.00 -7.05
CA GLU A 392 -3.58 -17.88 -8.23
C GLU A 392 -4.89 -17.64 -9.02
N GLY A 393 -6.00 -17.55 -8.28
CA GLY A 393 -7.34 -17.28 -8.81
C GLY A 393 -7.53 -15.89 -9.44
N LYS A 394 -6.60 -14.94 -9.17
CA LYS A 394 -6.61 -13.56 -9.71
C LYS A 394 -5.55 -13.33 -10.78
N PHE A 395 -4.47 -14.10 -10.78
CA PHE A 395 -3.28 -13.82 -11.60
C PHE A 395 -2.83 -14.95 -12.50
N LEU A 396 -3.34 -16.18 -12.36
CA LEU A 396 -2.95 -17.29 -13.23
C LEU A 396 -4.15 -17.84 -14.00
N LYS A 397 -5.18 -18.31 -13.29
CA LYS A 397 -6.37 -18.92 -13.89
C LYS A 397 -7.59 -18.73 -13.02
N THR A 398 -8.75 -18.54 -13.63
CA THR A 398 -10.01 -18.43 -12.88
C THR A 398 -10.31 -19.75 -12.14
N PRO A 399 -10.78 -19.73 -10.88
CA PRO A 399 -11.03 -20.96 -10.13
C PRO A 399 -12.04 -21.90 -10.80
N LYS A 400 -13.11 -21.33 -11.38
CA LYS A 400 -14.25 -22.05 -11.96
C LYS A 400 -14.02 -22.51 -13.41
N THR A 401 -13.62 -21.60 -14.30
CA THR A 401 -13.52 -21.91 -15.75
C THR A 401 -12.11 -22.30 -16.17
N LYS A 402 -11.12 -22.21 -15.27
CA LYS A 402 -9.68 -22.39 -15.57
C LYS A 402 -9.19 -21.50 -16.72
N LYS A 403 -9.90 -20.41 -17.01
CA LYS A 403 -9.51 -19.42 -18.03
C LYS A 403 -8.23 -18.74 -17.55
N ARG A 404 -7.22 -18.70 -18.41
CA ARG A 404 -5.97 -17.95 -18.18
C ARG A 404 -6.28 -16.46 -18.01
N ILE A 405 -5.73 -15.86 -16.95
CA ILE A 405 -5.89 -14.45 -16.59
C ILE A 405 -4.55 -13.89 -16.11
N GLY A 406 -4.29 -12.60 -16.28
CA GLY A 406 -3.08 -11.94 -15.78
C GLY A 406 -1.81 -12.59 -16.34
N ILE A 407 -1.02 -13.24 -15.49
CA ILE A 407 0.17 -14.01 -15.88
C ILE A 407 -0.19 -15.12 -16.88
N GLY A 408 -1.36 -15.75 -16.73
CA GLY A 408 -1.85 -16.71 -17.71
C GLY A 408 -2.04 -16.11 -19.10
N GLN A 409 -2.50 -14.85 -19.18
CA GLN A 409 -2.62 -14.13 -20.47
C GLN A 409 -1.24 -13.78 -21.03
N LEU A 410 -0.29 -13.34 -20.19
CA LEU A 410 1.10 -13.15 -20.61
C LEU A 410 1.69 -14.42 -21.21
N ILE A 411 1.51 -15.58 -20.58
CA ILE A 411 1.98 -16.87 -21.11
C ILE A 411 1.38 -17.12 -22.51
N SER A 412 0.07 -16.95 -22.66
CA SER A 412 -0.59 -17.08 -23.97
C SER A 412 0.03 -16.14 -25.02
N HIS A 413 0.25 -14.86 -24.70
CA HIS A 413 0.85 -13.91 -25.66
C HIS A 413 2.22 -14.37 -26.14
N ILE A 414 3.06 -14.87 -25.23
CA ILE A 414 4.41 -15.34 -25.56
C ILE A 414 4.36 -16.64 -26.38
N GLU A 415 3.43 -17.56 -26.09
CA GLU A 415 3.18 -18.75 -26.91
C GLU A 415 2.75 -18.37 -28.34
N PHE A 416 1.89 -17.35 -28.50
CA PHE A 416 1.46 -16.85 -29.81
C PHE A 416 2.61 -16.19 -30.58
N ILE A 417 3.45 -15.40 -29.91
CA ILE A 417 4.66 -14.82 -30.52
C ILE A 417 5.61 -15.93 -30.98
N SER A 418 5.85 -16.92 -30.12
CA SER A 418 6.78 -18.00 -30.39
C SER A 418 6.33 -18.94 -31.50
N SER A 419 5.01 -19.03 -31.73
CA SER A 419 4.38 -19.82 -32.79
C SER A 419 4.03 -19.02 -34.05
N ASN A 420 4.50 -17.76 -34.15
CA ASN A 420 4.24 -16.85 -35.28
C ASN A 420 2.74 -16.62 -35.56
N LYS A 421 1.92 -16.63 -34.50
CA LYS A 421 0.47 -16.37 -34.54
C LYS A 421 0.08 -15.02 -33.93
N PHE A 422 1.07 -14.23 -33.49
CA PHE A 422 0.84 -12.94 -32.85
C PHE A 422 0.51 -11.87 -33.90
N VAL A 423 -0.77 -11.57 -34.05
CA VAL A 423 -1.29 -10.67 -35.09
C VAL A 423 -1.09 -9.19 -34.80
N TYR A 424 -0.69 -8.82 -33.57
CA TYR A 424 -0.58 -7.44 -33.12
C TYR A 424 0.79 -6.80 -33.44
N ASP A 425 1.74 -7.55 -34.00
CA ASP A 425 3.01 -7.04 -34.55
C ASP A 425 3.51 -7.98 -35.65
N THR A 426 3.10 -7.71 -36.88
CA THR A 426 3.39 -8.56 -38.04
C THR A 426 4.86 -8.50 -38.49
N GLN A 427 5.66 -7.61 -37.90
CA GLN A 427 7.07 -7.42 -38.25
C GLN A 427 8.02 -8.29 -37.42
N ILE A 428 7.51 -9.07 -36.47
CA ILE A 428 8.31 -10.06 -35.74
C ILE A 428 8.68 -11.19 -36.70
N ASN A 429 9.97 -11.52 -36.78
CA ASN A 429 10.48 -12.56 -37.67
C ASN A 429 11.10 -13.71 -36.85
N ASP A 430 10.52 -14.90 -36.93
CA ASP A 430 10.94 -16.11 -36.22
C ASP A 430 12.42 -16.51 -36.40
N ASN A 431 13.11 -16.03 -37.44
CA ASN A 431 14.55 -16.27 -37.66
C ASN A 431 15.47 -15.26 -36.95
N LYS A 432 14.94 -14.19 -36.36
CA LYS A 432 15.71 -13.18 -35.63
C LYS A 432 15.63 -13.44 -34.13
N PHE A 433 16.73 -13.13 -33.45
CA PHE A 433 16.75 -13.16 -31.99
C PHE A 433 16.00 -11.97 -31.40
N TYR A 434 15.04 -12.25 -30.51
CA TYR A 434 14.26 -11.28 -29.77
C TYR A 434 14.35 -11.53 -28.27
N THR A 435 14.23 -10.47 -27.48
CA THR A 435 14.09 -10.53 -26.02
C THR A 435 12.66 -10.17 -25.66
N ILE A 436 12.00 -10.98 -24.84
CA ILE A 436 10.63 -10.72 -24.39
C ILE A 436 10.64 -10.38 -22.90
N TYR A 437 10.06 -9.23 -22.56
CA TYR A 437 9.87 -8.71 -21.20
C TYR A 437 8.38 -8.83 -20.82
N PRO A 438 7.98 -9.91 -20.12
CA PRO A 438 6.64 -10.04 -19.57
C PRO A 438 6.47 -9.16 -18.32
N ILE A 439 5.47 -8.29 -18.33
CA ILE A 439 5.23 -7.31 -17.27
C ILE A 439 3.77 -7.44 -16.79
N LEU A 440 3.60 -7.71 -15.50
CA LEU A 440 2.30 -7.62 -14.85
C LEU A 440 2.21 -6.28 -14.11
N LEU A 441 1.33 -5.41 -14.58
CA LEU A 441 1.10 -4.09 -14.00
C LEU A 441 -0.12 -4.14 -13.06
N LEU A 442 0.06 -3.72 -11.82
CA LEU A 442 -0.95 -3.80 -10.76
C LEU A 442 -1.37 -2.42 -10.27
N SER A 443 -2.64 -2.28 -9.88
CA SER A 443 -3.15 -1.05 -9.25
C SER A 443 -2.92 -0.99 -7.73
N ASP A 444 -2.86 -2.15 -7.07
CA ASP A 444 -2.80 -2.22 -5.60
C ASP A 444 -1.37 -2.40 -5.10
N ARG A 445 -0.87 -1.40 -4.34
CA ARG A 445 0.49 -1.40 -3.78
C ARG A 445 0.73 -2.53 -2.78
N THR A 446 -0.31 -3.05 -2.14
CA THR A 446 -0.20 -4.18 -1.19
C THR A 446 0.35 -5.45 -1.85
N LEU A 447 0.25 -5.56 -3.17
CA LEU A 447 0.78 -6.67 -3.95
C LEU A 447 2.23 -6.48 -4.39
N GLU A 448 2.87 -5.37 -4.01
CA GLU A 448 4.32 -5.18 -4.09
C GLU A 448 5.01 -5.53 -2.76
N MET A 449 4.47 -6.48 -2.01
CA MET A 449 5.14 -6.97 -0.81
C MET A 449 6.31 -7.89 -1.14
N LEU A 450 7.27 -8.02 -0.20
CA LEU A 450 8.39 -8.95 -0.34
C LEU A 450 7.89 -10.36 -0.66
N GLY A 451 8.46 -10.96 -1.71
CA GLY A 451 8.16 -12.34 -2.10
C GLY A 451 7.03 -12.50 -3.13
N VAL A 452 6.14 -11.51 -3.30
CA VAL A 452 5.01 -11.64 -4.26
C VAL A 452 5.52 -11.81 -5.69
N ASN A 453 6.46 -10.97 -6.15
CA ASN A 453 7.05 -11.14 -7.49
C ASN A 453 7.75 -12.49 -7.64
N HIS A 454 8.39 -13.00 -6.58
CA HIS A 454 9.07 -14.29 -6.61
C HIS A 454 8.07 -15.44 -6.83
N ILE A 455 7.01 -15.50 -6.02
CA ILE A 455 5.96 -16.52 -6.11
C ILE A 455 5.30 -16.52 -7.50
N LEU A 456 4.87 -15.34 -7.96
CA LEU A 456 4.17 -15.19 -9.24
C LEU A 456 5.11 -15.48 -10.43
N ASN A 457 6.40 -15.17 -10.32
CA ASN A 457 7.38 -15.52 -11.33
C ASN A 457 7.66 -17.04 -11.37
N ASN A 458 7.62 -17.74 -10.24
CA ASN A 458 7.73 -19.21 -10.24
C ASN A 458 6.54 -19.82 -10.99
N TRP A 459 5.31 -19.40 -10.69
CA TRP A 459 4.13 -19.83 -11.43
C TRP A 459 4.21 -19.51 -12.93
N PHE A 460 4.72 -18.33 -13.29
CA PHE A 460 4.96 -17.97 -14.68
C PHE A 460 5.90 -18.96 -15.37
N ILE A 461 7.06 -19.24 -14.77
CA ILE A 461 8.08 -20.15 -15.35
C ILE A 461 7.55 -21.58 -15.45
N GLU A 462 6.89 -22.08 -14.40
CA GLU A 462 6.35 -23.45 -14.36
C GLU A 462 5.28 -23.71 -15.42
N ASN A 463 4.54 -22.68 -15.81
CA ASN A 463 3.46 -22.79 -16.79
C ASN A 463 3.87 -22.34 -18.21
N LEU A 464 5.13 -21.95 -18.41
CA LEU A 464 5.64 -21.46 -19.68
C LEU A 464 6.29 -22.60 -20.48
N GLU A 465 5.60 -23.09 -21.50
CA GLU A 465 6.10 -24.16 -22.38
C GLU A 465 6.51 -23.59 -23.74
N ILE A 466 7.77 -23.14 -23.86
CA ILE A 466 8.28 -22.56 -25.11
C ILE A 466 9.62 -23.20 -25.50
N ASP A 467 9.62 -23.87 -26.64
CA ASP A 467 10.81 -24.41 -27.30
C ASP A 467 11.14 -23.61 -28.56
N ASN A 468 11.56 -22.35 -28.38
CA ASN A 468 12.04 -21.53 -29.49
C ASN A 468 13.35 -20.81 -29.13
N LYS A 469 14.45 -21.29 -29.71
CA LYS A 469 15.82 -20.77 -29.51
C LYS A 469 16.02 -19.31 -29.92
N HIS A 470 15.12 -18.75 -30.73
CA HIS A 470 15.21 -17.37 -31.19
C HIS A 470 14.59 -16.36 -30.21
N PHE A 471 13.83 -16.83 -29.21
CA PHE A 471 13.23 -15.95 -28.20
C PHE A 471 13.91 -16.13 -26.84
N SER A 472 14.45 -15.04 -26.30
CA SER A 472 14.94 -14.97 -24.93
C SER A 472 13.87 -14.36 -24.04
N ILE A 473 13.17 -15.22 -23.30
CA ILE A 473 12.09 -14.79 -22.40
C ILE A 473 12.71 -14.44 -21.05
N LYS A 474 12.46 -13.23 -20.58
CA LYS A 474 12.90 -12.75 -19.27
C LYS A 474 11.94 -13.22 -18.18
N ASN A 475 12.40 -13.16 -16.92
CA ASN A 475 11.55 -13.41 -15.76
C ASN A 475 10.42 -12.37 -15.72
N LEU A 476 9.26 -12.79 -15.20
CA LEU A 476 8.12 -11.92 -14.95
C LEU A 476 8.52 -10.78 -14.00
N VAL A 477 8.23 -9.55 -14.41
CA VAL A 477 8.36 -8.37 -13.56
C VAL A 477 6.97 -7.88 -13.16
N ILE A 478 6.75 -7.72 -11.86
CA ILE A 478 5.56 -7.09 -11.33
C ILE A 478 5.90 -5.65 -11.02
N ILE A 479 5.05 -4.73 -11.46
CA ILE A 479 5.20 -3.30 -11.24
C ILE A 479 3.85 -2.76 -10.73
N ASN A 480 3.88 -1.92 -9.69
CA ASN A 480 2.71 -1.10 -9.38
C ASN A 480 2.64 0.11 -10.32
N ILE A 481 1.43 0.44 -10.79
CA ILE A 481 1.20 1.62 -11.64
C ILE A 481 1.67 2.93 -11.00
N ASP A 482 1.60 3.05 -9.67
CA ASP A 482 2.06 4.20 -8.89
C ASP A 482 3.55 4.45 -9.10
N THR A 483 4.35 3.39 -9.22
CA THR A 483 5.78 3.51 -9.52
C THR A 483 6.05 4.05 -10.93
N LEU A 484 5.21 3.69 -11.91
CA LEU A 484 5.32 4.25 -13.26
C LEU A 484 4.85 5.71 -13.32
N ILE A 485 3.80 6.07 -12.58
CA ILE A 485 3.34 7.46 -12.42
C ILE A 485 4.45 8.29 -11.77
N PHE A 486 5.02 7.80 -10.69
CA PHE A 486 6.05 8.50 -9.94
C PHE A 486 7.33 8.71 -10.76
N TYR A 487 7.74 7.72 -11.55
CA TYR A 487 8.93 7.81 -12.40
C TYR A 487 8.67 8.24 -13.85
N GLU A 488 7.46 8.71 -14.18
CA GLU A 488 7.05 9.02 -15.56
C GLU A 488 8.08 9.90 -16.29
N GLN A 489 8.48 11.02 -15.67
CA GLN A 489 9.42 11.97 -16.28
C GLN A 489 10.82 11.35 -16.48
N TYR A 490 11.30 10.56 -15.51
CA TYR A 490 12.57 9.86 -15.66
C TYR A 490 12.53 8.85 -16.80
N LEU A 491 11.43 8.08 -16.91
CA LEU A 491 11.26 7.10 -17.99
C LEU A 491 11.21 7.76 -19.37
N LYS A 492 10.66 8.98 -19.48
CA LYS A 492 10.60 9.76 -20.73
C LYS A 492 11.95 10.30 -21.20
N GLN A 493 12.86 10.61 -20.26
CA GLN A 493 14.16 11.22 -20.57
C GLN A 493 15.01 10.38 -21.52
N ARG A 494 15.11 9.06 -21.29
CA ARG A 494 15.93 8.16 -22.12
C ARG A 494 15.21 6.83 -22.37
N ASN A 495 15.25 6.37 -23.62
CA ASN A 495 14.53 5.16 -24.06
C ASN A 495 14.90 3.90 -23.29
N TYR A 496 16.16 3.82 -22.87
CA TYR A 496 16.68 2.63 -22.20
C TYR A 496 16.39 2.63 -20.69
N ASN A 497 15.92 3.73 -20.09
CA ASN A 497 15.71 3.80 -18.64
C ASN A 497 14.75 2.71 -18.15
N PHE A 498 13.62 2.50 -18.86
CA PHE A 498 12.68 1.44 -18.51
C PHE A 498 13.33 0.05 -18.59
N LYS A 499 14.03 -0.25 -19.69
CA LYS A 499 14.73 -1.51 -19.88
C LYS A 499 15.80 -1.75 -18.80
N ASP A 500 16.60 -0.73 -18.50
CA ASP A 500 17.66 -0.81 -17.49
C ASP A 500 17.09 -1.09 -16.10
N MET A 501 15.94 -0.51 -15.75
CA MET A 501 15.22 -0.82 -14.52
C MET A 501 14.78 -2.29 -14.50
N LEU A 502 14.13 -2.76 -15.58
CA LEU A 502 13.72 -4.18 -15.68
C LEU A 502 14.91 -5.14 -15.55
N ASP A 503 15.98 -4.91 -16.34
CA ASP A 503 17.17 -5.76 -16.32
C ASP A 503 17.86 -5.73 -14.95
N THR A 504 17.88 -4.58 -14.27
CA THR A 504 18.39 -4.45 -12.89
C THR A 504 17.57 -5.27 -11.91
N HIS A 505 16.24 -5.17 -11.97
CA HIS A 505 15.33 -5.94 -11.13
C HIS A 505 15.50 -7.45 -11.34
N ILE A 506 15.45 -7.90 -12.61
CA ILE A 506 15.62 -9.30 -12.99
C ILE A 506 16.97 -9.84 -12.51
N LYS A 507 18.06 -9.06 -12.64
CA LYS A 507 19.38 -9.45 -12.15
C LYS A 507 19.40 -9.67 -10.65
N LYS A 508 18.70 -8.83 -9.88
CA LYS A 508 18.62 -8.96 -8.41
C LYS A 508 17.75 -10.14 -7.97
N MET A 509 16.66 -10.42 -8.67
CA MET A 509 15.86 -11.62 -8.45
C MET A 509 16.65 -12.92 -8.67
N LYS A 510 17.66 -12.89 -9.56
CA LYS A 510 18.53 -14.04 -9.86
C LYS A 510 19.76 -14.14 -8.97
N MET A 511 19.89 -13.26 -7.97
CA MET A 511 21.07 -13.25 -7.10
C MET A 511 21.16 -14.53 -6.25
N ASP A 512 22.39 -14.99 -6.03
CA ASP A 512 22.68 -16.09 -5.09
C ASP A 512 22.56 -15.59 -3.64
N THR A 513 22.02 -16.45 -2.78
CA THR A 513 21.74 -16.14 -1.37
C THR A 513 22.77 -16.72 -0.40
N LYS A 514 23.82 -17.40 -0.89
CA LYS A 514 24.89 -17.95 -0.04
C LYS A 514 25.48 -16.89 0.89
N GLY A 515 25.51 -17.19 2.19
CA GLY A 515 26.09 -16.34 3.22
C GLY A 515 27.60 -16.22 3.13
N TYR A 516 28.13 -15.18 3.75
CA TYR A 516 29.55 -15.01 4.04
C TYR A 516 29.70 -14.15 5.29
N GLY A 517 30.74 -14.37 6.09
CA GLY A 517 30.99 -13.60 7.30
C GLY A 517 32.17 -14.16 8.07
N ARG A 518 32.77 -13.36 8.95
CA ARG A 518 33.88 -13.76 9.82
C ARG A 518 33.41 -14.44 11.10
N ASN A 519 32.13 -14.28 11.43
CA ASN A 519 31.44 -14.90 12.55
C ASN A 519 29.99 -15.20 12.15
N GLN A 520 29.26 -15.90 13.02
CA GLN A 520 27.89 -16.34 12.76
C GLN A 520 26.93 -15.17 12.52
N SER A 521 26.98 -14.13 13.36
CA SER A 521 26.09 -12.96 13.23
C SER A 521 26.31 -12.22 11.91
N GLU A 522 27.56 -12.05 11.46
CA GLU A 522 27.88 -11.44 10.16
C GLU A 522 27.41 -12.32 9.00
N TYR A 523 27.55 -13.65 9.13
CA TYR A 523 27.05 -14.60 8.15
C TYR A 523 25.53 -14.48 7.97
N GLU A 524 24.78 -14.56 9.07
CA GLU A 524 23.32 -14.47 9.10
C GLU A 524 22.82 -13.13 8.56
N ALA A 525 23.41 -12.02 8.98
CA ALA A 525 23.04 -10.69 8.48
C ALA A 525 23.26 -10.55 6.96
N ASN A 526 24.32 -11.15 6.42
CA ASN A 526 24.58 -11.14 4.98
C ASN A 526 23.59 -12.03 4.22
N VAL A 527 23.21 -13.19 4.77
CA VAL A 527 22.15 -14.05 4.20
C VAL A 527 20.82 -13.30 4.17
N GLU A 528 20.40 -12.72 5.29
CA GLU A 528 19.15 -11.96 5.41
C GLU A 528 19.09 -10.81 4.39
N LYS A 529 20.19 -10.05 4.27
CA LYS A 529 20.30 -8.96 3.30
C LYS A 529 20.16 -9.46 1.86
N LYS A 530 20.78 -10.60 1.52
CA LYS A 530 20.70 -11.17 0.17
C LYS A 530 19.30 -11.69 -0.15
N ILE A 531 18.67 -12.39 0.80
CA ILE A 531 17.28 -12.87 0.67
C ILE A 531 16.33 -11.69 0.49
N SER A 532 16.41 -10.68 1.38
CA SER A 532 15.61 -9.46 1.28
C SER A 532 15.82 -8.76 -0.06
N THR A 533 17.07 -8.64 -0.52
CA THR A 533 17.38 -8.06 -1.83
C THR A 533 16.77 -8.87 -2.97
N LYS A 534 16.81 -10.20 -2.90
CA LYS A 534 16.24 -11.08 -3.94
C LYS A 534 14.72 -10.98 -4.01
N LEU A 535 14.06 -11.01 -2.86
CA LEU A 535 12.60 -10.97 -2.73
C LEU A 535 12.00 -9.56 -2.83
N ALA A 536 12.85 -8.52 -2.86
CA ALA A 536 12.39 -7.14 -2.96
C ALA A 536 11.52 -6.87 -4.20
N PRO A 537 10.41 -6.12 -4.05
CA PRO A 537 9.56 -5.68 -5.14
C PRO A 537 10.28 -4.67 -6.03
N PHE A 538 9.70 -4.37 -7.19
CA PHE A 538 10.28 -3.47 -8.18
C PHE A 538 10.45 -2.05 -7.65
N SER A 539 9.41 -1.47 -7.04
CA SER A 539 9.41 -0.11 -6.49
C SER A 539 10.50 0.14 -5.44
N TYR A 540 10.78 -0.84 -4.57
CA TYR A 540 11.82 -0.72 -3.54
C TYR A 540 13.26 -0.62 -4.08
N ARG A 541 13.51 -0.98 -5.35
CA ARG A 541 14.89 -1.07 -5.88
C ARG A 541 15.49 0.25 -6.33
N PHE A 542 14.65 1.23 -6.63
CA PHE A 542 15.06 2.41 -7.37
C PHE A 542 15.12 3.66 -6.49
N ASN A 543 15.98 4.60 -6.90
CA ASN A 543 16.41 5.69 -6.03
C ASN A 543 15.43 6.88 -6.11
N LYS A 544 15.20 7.54 -4.97
CA LYS A 544 14.46 8.81 -4.86
C LYS A 544 14.92 9.87 -5.87
N LYS A 545 16.20 9.90 -6.23
CA LYS A 545 16.79 10.84 -7.21
C LYS A 545 16.24 10.71 -8.64
N MET A 546 15.50 9.64 -8.94
CA MET A 546 14.79 9.49 -10.21
C MET A 546 13.51 10.33 -10.26
N PHE A 547 13.00 10.79 -9.11
CA PHE A 547 11.89 11.73 -9.05
C PHE A 547 12.42 13.17 -9.02
N ASP A 548 11.81 14.07 -9.79
CA ASP A 548 12.08 15.51 -9.72
C ASP A 548 11.12 16.17 -8.71
N PRO A 549 11.60 16.63 -7.54
CA PRO A 549 10.75 17.27 -6.54
C PRO A 549 10.02 18.51 -7.04
N LYS A 550 10.49 19.15 -8.13
CA LYS A 550 9.79 20.29 -8.73
C LYS A 550 8.44 19.89 -9.30
N LEU A 551 8.26 18.66 -9.77
CA LEU A 551 6.96 18.16 -10.25
C LEU A 551 5.93 18.22 -9.14
N PHE A 552 6.34 17.79 -7.94
CA PHE A 552 5.52 17.86 -6.75
C PHE A 552 5.16 19.33 -6.42
N ILE A 553 6.17 20.21 -6.30
CA ILE A 553 5.93 21.63 -5.97
C ILE A 553 4.98 22.29 -6.98
N ASN A 554 5.18 22.01 -8.28
CA ASN A 554 4.34 22.58 -9.33
C ASN A 554 2.89 22.09 -9.23
N SER A 555 2.67 20.79 -8.98
CA SER A 555 1.33 20.20 -8.88
C SER A 555 0.48 20.81 -7.76
N PHE A 556 1.12 21.34 -6.72
CA PHE A 556 0.44 21.95 -5.56
C PHE A 556 0.63 23.47 -5.45
N SER A 557 1.35 24.09 -6.38
CA SER A 557 1.74 25.52 -6.32
C SER A 557 0.53 26.47 -6.24
N TYR A 558 -0.59 26.09 -6.85
CA TYR A 558 -1.83 26.86 -6.84
C TYR A 558 -2.43 27.01 -5.43
N LEU A 559 -2.20 26.06 -4.52
CA LEU A 559 -2.63 26.15 -3.12
C LEU A 559 -1.78 27.10 -2.28
N VAL A 560 -0.52 27.33 -2.67
CA VAL A 560 0.37 28.28 -1.98
C VAL A 560 0.05 29.72 -2.38
N ASN A 561 -0.23 29.94 -3.67
CA ASN A 561 -0.49 31.28 -4.19
C ASN A 561 -1.81 31.90 -3.66
N GLU A 562 -2.82 31.08 -3.37
CA GLU A 562 -4.10 31.55 -2.79
C GLU A 562 -4.00 31.84 -1.28
N ASN A 563 -3.09 31.19 -0.54
CA ASN A 563 -2.88 31.47 0.89
C ASN A 563 -2.24 32.84 1.16
N ASN A 564 -1.50 33.40 0.19
CA ASN A 564 -0.99 34.77 0.28
C ASN A 564 -2.06 35.85 -0.03
N SER A 565 -3.30 35.44 -0.37
CA SER A 565 -4.42 36.36 -0.65
C SER A 565 -5.37 36.54 0.53
N ASN A 566 -5.23 35.73 1.60
CA ASN A 566 -6.13 35.69 2.74
C ASN A 566 -5.38 35.73 4.10
N PHE A 567 -4.32 36.54 4.18
CA PHE A 567 -3.76 36.99 5.45
C PHE A 567 -3.86 38.51 5.57
#